data_AF-A0A4Q9LNV6-F1
#
_entry.id   AF-A0A4Q9LNV6-F1
#
_cell.length_a   1.000
_cell.length_b   1.000
_cell.length_c   1.000
_cell.angle_alpha   90.00
_cell.angle_beta   90.00
_cell.angle_gamma   90.00
#
_symmetry.space_group_name_H-M   'P 1'
#
loop_
_entity.id
_entity.type
_entity.pdbx_description
1 polymer ?
#
loop_
_entity_poly.entity_id
_entity_poly.type
_entity_poly.pdbx_seq_one_letter_code
_entity_poly.pdbx_strand_id
1 'polypeptide(L)'
;MYRVRKGQFFEVSYCDRRSNLTLEIKESLQTYVDLECTKTLYELAEWVKSKFNVDVSTSTIDRALREFHYTIKRVTVVPGRRNTLSIIELRTNYATCFRELEVDNDEKTLSF
;
A
#
# COMPACT_ATOMS: atom_id res chain seq x y z
N MET A 1 -4.72 1.50 -23.92
CA MET A 1 -4.86 2.60 -24.91
C MET A 1 -4.06 2.19 -26.15
N TYR A 2 -4.62 2.23 -27.36
CA TYR A 2 -3.94 1.72 -28.57
C TYR A 2 -3.23 2.85 -29.34
N ARG A 3 -2.12 2.56 -30.01
CA ARG A 3 -1.41 3.53 -30.88
C ARG A 3 -1.23 2.94 -32.27
N VAL A 4 -1.56 3.75 -33.28
CA VAL A 4 -1.45 3.34 -34.70
C VAL A 4 -0.11 3.82 -35.28
N ARG A 5 0.62 2.92 -35.96
CA ARG A 5 1.77 3.25 -36.80
C ARG A 5 1.70 2.42 -38.09
N LYS A 6 1.82 3.08 -39.25
CA LYS A 6 1.75 2.45 -40.59
C LYS A 6 0.54 1.50 -40.76
N GLY A 7 -0.64 1.92 -40.29
CA GLY A 7 -1.89 1.17 -40.47
C GLY A 7 -2.05 -0.07 -39.58
N GLN A 8 -1.12 -0.35 -38.67
CA GLN A 8 -1.25 -1.42 -37.69
C GLN A 8 -1.57 -0.86 -36.30
N PHE A 9 -2.54 -1.50 -35.62
CA PHE A 9 -2.91 -1.21 -34.24
C PHE A 9 -2.00 -1.99 -33.30
N PHE A 10 -1.31 -1.28 -32.41
CA PHE A 10 -0.50 -1.88 -31.36
C PHE A 10 -1.13 -1.58 -30.00
N GLU A 11 -1.24 -2.61 -29.16
CA GLU A 11 -1.48 -2.39 -27.73
C GLU A 11 -0.31 -1.60 -27.15
N VAL A 12 -0.61 -0.40 -26.65
CA VAL A 12 0.35 0.32 -25.84
C VAL A 12 0.15 -0.18 -24.42
N SER A 13 0.93 -1.18 -24.02
CA SER A 13 1.33 -1.20 -22.62
C SER A 13 2.08 0.10 -22.37
N TYR A 14 1.77 0.80 -21.28
CA TYR A 14 2.58 1.94 -20.82
C TYR A 14 3.93 1.42 -20.29
N CYS A 15 4.59 0.52 -21.02
CA CYS A 15 5.93 0.09 -20.73
C CYS A 15 6.85 1.11 -21.41
N ASP A 16 7.19 2.11 -20.61
CA ASP A 16 8.21 3.12 -20.88
C ASP A 16 9.47 2.48 -21.48
N ARG A 17 9.72 2.75 -22.76
CA ARG A 17 10.84 2.16 -23.54
C ARG A 17 12.23 2.59 -23.05
N ARG A 18 12.31 3.37 -21.97
CA ARG A 18 13.53 3.91 -21.36
C ARG A 18 13.60 3.74 -19.84
N SER A 19 12.65 3.09 -19.20
CA SER A 19 12.70 2.88 -17.75
C SER A 19 13.76 1.81 -17.43
N ASN A 20 14.75 2.16 -16.60
CA ASN A 20 15.74 1.21 -16.06
C ASN A 20 15.08 0.05 -15.27
N LEU A 21 13.85 0.25 -14.81
CA LEU A 21 13.04 -0.77 -14.14
C LEU A 21 12.26 -1.59 -15.16
N THR A 22 12.74 -2.81 -15.40
CA THR A 22 11.99 -3.84 -16.13
C THR A 22 10.75 -4.27 -15.34
N LEU A 23 9.78 -4.88 -16.03
CA LEU A 23 8.53 -5.35 -15.41
C LEU A 23 8.78 -6.32 -14.25
N GLU A 24 9.72 -7.24 -14.43
CA GLU A 24 10.12 -8.23 -13.41
C GLU A 24 10.65 -7.57 -12.12
N ILE A 25 11.46 -6.50 -12.25
CA ILE A 25 11.96 -5.77 -11.09
C ILE A 25 10.80 -5.04 -10.39
N LYS A 26 9.85 -4.50 -11.16
CA LYS A 26 8.68 -3.82 -10.59
C LYS A 26 7.79 -4.79 -9.80
N GLU A 27 7.51 -5.98 -10.33
CA GLU A 27 6.73 -7.03 -9.63
C GLU A 27 7.45 -7.54 -8.38
N SER A 28 8.78 -7.73 -8.46
CA SER A 28 9.60 -8.08 -7.31
C SER A 28 9.62 -6.98 -6.25
N LEU A 29 9.68 -5.72 -6.66
CA LEU A 29 9.62 -4.56 -5.78
C LEU A 29 8.25 -4.48 -5.08
N GLN A 30 7.16 -4.71 -5.80
CA GLN A 30 5.82 -4.77 -5.24
C GLN A 30 5.72 -5.84 -4.14
N THR A 31 6.15 -7.06 -4.45
CA THR A 31 6.16 -8.17 -3.48
C THR A 31 6.98 -7.86 -2.24
N TYR A 32 8.13 -7.18 -2.42
CA TYR A 32 9.00 -6.80 -1.31
C TYR A 32 8.36 -5.71 -0.43
N VAL A 33 7.70 -4.72 -1.03
CA VAL A 33 7.00 -3.64 -0.32
C VAL A 33 5.79 -4.16 0.45
N ASP A 34 5.06 -5.14 -0.10
CA ASP A 34 3.94 -5.77 0.60
C ASP A 34 4.38 -6.52 1.86
N LEU A 35 5.58 -7.12 1.84
CA LEU A 35 6.17 -7.76 3.02
C LEU A 35 6.73 -6.74 4.01
N GLU A 36 7.47 -5.74 3.52
CA GLU A 36 8.25 -4.79 4.33
C GLU A 36 7.80 -3.34 4.07
N CYS A 37 6.55 -3.03 4.40
CA CYS A 37 5.92 -1.73 4.09
C CYS A 37 6.48 -0.52 4.87
N THR A 38 7.41 -0.75 5.81
CA THR A 38 8.04 0.30 6.62
C THR A 38 9.32 0.87 6.00
N LYS A 39 9.80 0.25 4.91
CA LYS A 39 11.04 0.66 4.24
C LYS A 39 10.90 2.02 3.58
N THR A 40 11.95 2.80 3.72
CA THR A 40 12.07 4.10 3.06
C THR A 40 12.39 3.94 1.57
N LEU A 41 12.11 4.98 0.79
CA LEU A 41 12.47 5.00 -0.64
C LEU A 41 13.97 4.77 -0.89
N TYR A 42 14.82 5.21 0.03
CA TYR A 42 16.26 5.02 -0.04
C TYR A 42 16.63 3.55 0.14
N GLU A 43 16.09 2.90 1.17
CA GLU A 43 16.32 1.46 1.39
C GLU A 43 15.80 0.61 0.24
N LEU A 44 14.67 0.98 -0.35
CA LEU A 44 14.14 0.31 -1.55
C LEU A 44 15.08 0.46 -2.75
N ALA A 45 15.66 1.63 -2.96
CA ALA A 45 16.63 1.85 -4.02
C ALA A 45 17.92 1.04 -3.81
N GLU A 46 18.46 1.02 -2.59
CA GLU A 46 19.61 0.19 -2.21
C GLU A 46 19.33 -1.31 -2.35
N TRP A 47 18.10 -1.74 -2.05
CA TRP A 47 17.67 -3.12 -2.25
C TRP A 47 17.63 -3.49 -3.73
N VAL A 48 17.06 -2.64 -4.60
CA VAL A 48 17.06 -2.86 -6.06
C VAL A 48 18.48 -2.94 -6.59
N LYS A 49 19.36 -2.05 -6.15
CA LYS A 49 20.77 -2.04 -6.51
C LYS A 49 21.47 -3.33 -6.07
N SER A 50 21.24 -3.77 -4.84
CA SER A 50 21.86 -4.98 -4.29
C SER A 50 21.36 -6.26 -4.98
N LYS A 51 20.07 -6.32 -5.34
CA LYS A 51 19.45 -7.54 -5.88
C LYS A 51 19.59 -7.67 -7.40
N PHE A 52 19.47 -6.57 -8.13
CA PHE A 52 19.43 -6.57 -9.59
C PHE A 52 20.64 -5.87 -10.24
N ASN A 53 21.54 -5.28 -9.42
CA ASN A 53 22.68 -4.48 -9.89
C ASN A 53 22.26 -3.31 -10.79
N VAL A 54 21.07 -2.75 -10.54
CA VAL A 54 20.54 -1.59 -11.25
C VAL A 54 20.51 -0.40 -10.31
N ASP A 55 21.21 0.67 -10.67
CA ASP A 55 21.18 1.91 -9.91
C ASP A 55 19.95 2.75 -10.28
N VAL A 56 19.16 3.09 -9.28
CA VAL A 56 17.90 3.83 -9.43
C VAL A 56 17.80 4.92 -8.40
N SER A 57 17.37 6.10 -8.83
CA SER A 57 17.08 7.19 -7.91
C SER A 57 15.80 6.91 -7.10
N THR A 58 15.72 7.52 -5.91
CA THR A 58 14.53 7.44 -5.04
C THR A 58 13.26 7.96 -5.73
N SER A 59 13.37 8.96 -6.61
CA SER A 59 12.25 9.46 -7.42
C SER A 59 11.73 8.43 -8.42
N THR A 60 12.60 7.56 -8.92
CA THR A 60 12.22 6.48 -9.84
C THR A 60 11.43 5.41 -9.09
N ILE A 61 11.87 5.07 -7.87
CA ILE A 61 11.11 4.19 -6.97
C ILE A 61 9.76 4.81 -6.60
N ASP A 62 9.70 6.08 -6.19
CA ASP A 62 8.43 6.78 -5.88
C ASP A 62 7.45 6.71 -7.05
N ARG A 63 7.93 6.97 -8.28
CA ARG A 63 7.11 6.88 -9.49
C ARG A 63 6.61 5.45 -9.75
N ALA A 64 7.45 4.43 -9.55
CA ALA A 64 7.06 3.03 -9.70
C ALA A 64 6.00 2.63 -8.65
N LEU A 65 6.16 3.05 -7.39
CA LEU A 65 5.19 2.79 -6.33
C LEU A 65 3.84 3.47 -6.58
N ARG A 66 3.84 4.67 -7.15
CA ARG A 66 2.59 5.36 -7.55
C ARG A 66 1.85 4.62 -8.66
N GLU A 67 2.56 3.95 -9.56
CA GLU A 67 1.96 3.12 -10.61
C GLU A 67 1.18 1.94 -10.00
N PHE A 68 1.65 1.42 -8.86
CA PHE A 68 0.96 0.40 -8.06
C PHE A 68 -0.08 0.97 -7.08
N HIS A 69 -0.40 2.26 -7.17
CA HIS A 69 -1.33 2.94 -6.26
C HIS A 69 -0.92 2.97 -4.78
N TYR A 70 0.36 2.78 -4.46
CA TYR A 70 0.84 3.01 -3.10
C TYR A 70 0.87 4.49 -2.76
N THR A 71 0.49 4.80 -1.51
CA THR A 71 0.67 6.13 -0.95
C THR A 71 1.77 6.09 0.10
N ILE A 72 2.83 6.87 -0.12
CA ILE A 72 3.88 7.02 0.88
C ILE A 72 3.35 7.94 1.99
N LYS A 73 3.37 7.42 3.22
CA LYS A 73 2.94 8.15 4.42
C LYS A 73 4.15 8.42 5.30
N ARG A 74 4.17 9.60 5.91
CA ARG A 74 5.15 9.90 6.96
C ARG A 74 4.76 9.13 8.22
N VAL A 75 5.67 8.29 8.72
CA VAL A 75 5.47 7.60 9.99
C VAL A 75 5.62 8.62 11.12
N THR A 76 4.52 8.94 11.81
CA THR A 76 4.57 9.73 13.05
C THR A 76 4.69 8.77 14.23
N VAL A 77 5.82 8.81 14.93
CA VAL A 77 5.99 8.05 16.17
C VAL A 77 5.13 8.73 17.24
N VAL A 78 4.01 8.10 17.59
CA VAL A 78 3.19 8.53 18.72
C VAL A 78 3.88 8.01 20.00
N PRO A 79 4.15 8.86 21.02
CA PRO A 79 4.93 8.49 22.20
C PRO A 79 4.37 7.35 23.09
N GLY A 80 3.25 6.71 22.73
CA GLY A 80 2.64 5.64 23.51
C GLY A 80 2.08 4.53 22.62
N ARG A 81 2.34 3.28 23.01
CA ARG A 81 1.77 2.09 22.36
C ARG A 81 0.29 1.98 22.75
N ARG A 82 -0.60 2.46 21.87
CA ARG A 82 -2.06 2.43 22.09
C ARG A 82 -2.71 1.07 21.83
N ASN A 83 -1.97 0.15 21.20
CA ASN A 83 -2.38 -1.23 20.92
C ASN A 83 -1.70 -2.19 21.90
N THR A 84 -1.95 -2.03 23.21
CA THR A 84 -1.67 -3.09 24.18
C THR A 84 -2.78 -4.14 24.09
N LEU A 85 -2.48 -5.40 24.42
CA LEU A 85 -3.48 -6.47 24.42
C LEU A 85 -4.72 -6.09 25.23
N SER A 86 -4.51 -5.52 26.43
CA SER A 86 -5.58 -5.05 27.31
C SER A 86 -6.49 -3.99 26.66
N ILE A 87 -5.94 -3.03 25.92
CA ILE A 87 -6.74 -1.99 25.25
C ILE A 87 -7.46 -2.56 24.02
N ILE A 88 -6.85 -3.51 23.31
CA ILE A 88 -7.50 -4.21 22.20
C ILE A 88 -8.70 -5.01 22.73
N GLU A 89 -8.52 -5.80 23.79
CA GLU A 89 -9.58 -6.57 24.43
C GLU A 89 -10.72 -5.68 24.93
N LEU A 90 -10.39 -4.57 25.59
CA LEU A 90 -11.39 -3.60 26.07
C LEU A 90 -12.23 -3.03 24.93
N ARG A 91 -11.59 -2.65 23.81
CA ARG A 91 -12.28 -2.12 22.63
C ARG A 91 -13.16 -3.17 21.97
N THR A 92 -12.68 -4.41 21.90
CA THR A 92 -13.45 -5.54 21.36
C THR A 92 -14.66 -5.84 22.23
N ASN A 93 -14.48 -5.91 23.55
CA ASN A 93 -15.56 -6.13 24.50
C ASN A 93 -16.63 -5.04 24.40
N TYR A 94 -16.23 -3.76 24.40
CA TYR A 94 -17.15 -2.65 24.21
C TYR A 94 -17.94 -2.77 22.90
N ALA A 95 -17.27 -3.05 21.77
CA ALA A 95 -17.93 -3.18 20.47
C ALA A 95 -18.87 -4.39 20.38
N THR A 96 -18.58 -5.46 21.12
CA THR A 96 -19.47 -6.63 21.22
C THR A 96 -20.69 -6.29 22.08
N CYS A 97 -20.48 -5.78 23.30
CA CYS A 97 -21.58 -5.42 24.20
C CYS A 97 -22.50 -4.35 23.59
N PHE A 98 -21.95 -3.36 22.88
CA PHE A 98 -22.76 -2.35 22.19
C PHE A 98 -23.68 -2.97 21.13
N ARG A 99 -23.16 -3.90 20.32
CA ARG A 99 -23.96 -4.61 19.30
C ARG A 99 -25.02 -5.51 19.91
N GLU A 100 -24.71 -6.18 21.02
CA GLU A 100 -25.69 -7.00 21.77
C GLU A 100 -26.82 -6.11 22.31
N LEU A 101 -26.50 -4.95 22.88
CA LEU A 101 -27.49 -3.99 23.36
C LEU A 101 -28.33 -3.35 22.24
N GLU A 102 -27.78 -3.19 21.03
CA GLU A 102 -28.57 -2.75 19.85
C GLU A 102 -29.63 -3.80 19.46
N VAL A 103 -29.31 -5.09 19.52
CA VAL A 103 -30.24 -6.18 19.21
C VAL A 103 -31.37 -6.27 20.24
N ASP A 104 -31.07 -6.02 21.51
CA ASP A 104 -32.06 -6.07 22.59
C ASP A 104 -32.99 -4.84 22.64
N ASN A 105 -32.69 -3.77 21.88
CA ASN A 105 -33.43 -2.51 21.93
C ASN A 105 -34.51 -2.35 20.83
N ASP A 106 -34.70 -3.34 19.96
CA ASP A 106 -35.76 -3.34 18.94
C ASP A 106 -37.20 -3.36 19.53
N GLU A 107 -37.35 -3.62 20.84
CA GLU A 107 -38.67 -3.60 21.52
C GLU A 107 -39.01 -2.29 22.26
N LYS A 108 -38.14 -1.28 22.28
CA LYS A 108 -38.49 0.04 22.81
C LYS A 108 -38.33 1.10 21.74
N THR A 109 -39.40 1.26 20.98
CA THR A 109 -39.69 2.47 20.22
C THR A 109 -39.45 3.68 21.13
N LEU A 110 -38.36 4.41 20.88
CA LEU A 110 -38.09 5.70 21.51
C LEU A 110 -39.21 6.65 21.08
N SER A 111 -40.26 6.72 21.90
CA SER A 111 -41.24 7.79 21.83
C SER A 111 -40.60 9.03 22.45
N PHE A 112 -40.17 9.94 21.58
CA PHE A 112 -39.93 11.33 21.90
C PHE A 112 -41.27 12.08 21.99
#